data_AF-A0A9P9FTI3-F1
#
_entry.id   AF-A0A9P9FTI3-F1
#
_cell.length_a   1.000
_cell.length_b   1.000
_cell.length_c   1.000
_cell.angle_alpha   90.00
_cell.angle_beta   90.00
_cell.angle_gamma   90.00
#
_symmetry.space_group_name_H-M   'P 1'
#
loop_
_entity.id
_entity.type
_entity.pdbx_description
1 polymer ?
#
loop_
_entity_poly.entity_id
_entity_poly.type
_entity_poly.pdbx_seq_one_letter_code
_entity_poly.pdbx_strand_id
1 'polypeptide(L)'
;MAFKLSLAAILAMPALSLGSPLPQSTPPSVPAGIVGGTAAQLGDFPYIVSISRNGGRWCGGSLLDANTVLTAAHCSQLSASSVQVRAGSLKWGSGGKQVRVSSIVSHPNYNSGTTDNDIAIWRLASPIEASDTIGYATLAKDGSDPVADSLLTVAGWGALTQGGSSPEDLQKVTVPVVSRAECREQYGTNAITDGMFCAGLDEGGKDSCQGDSGGPIVDDATGEVVGIVSWGQGCAQPGFAGVYARVGHFISFITSTIGN
;
A
#
# COMPACT_ATOMS: atom_id res chain seq x y z
N MET A 1 -33.57 -15.37 89.96
CA MET A 1 -32.36 -15.88 89.29
C MET A 1 -32.23 -15.17 87.96
N ALA A 2 -31.38 -14.15 87.88
CA ALA A 2 -31.25 -13.28 86.70
C ALA A 2 -30.09 -13.78 85.82
N PHE A 3 -30.40 -14.14 84.59
CA PHE A 3 -29.42 -14.56 83.57
C PHE A 3 -28.73 -13.32 82.97
N LYS A 4 -27.40 -13.32 83.01
CA LYS A 4 -26.54 -12.29 82.39
C LYS A 4 -26.54 -12.47 80.87
N LEU A 5 -26.88 -11.41 80.12
CA LEU A 5 -26.58 -11.32 78.68
C LEU A 5 -25.13 -10.84 78.50
N SER A 6 -24.31 -11.66 77.84
CA SER A 6 -22.97 -11.26 77.37
C SER A 6 -23.08 -10.76 75.93
N LEU A 7 -22.73 -9.49 75.72
CA LEU A 7 -22.67 -8.84 74.41
C LEU A 7 -21.31 -9.15 73.75
N ALA A 8 -21.32 -9.92 72.66
CA ALA A 8 -20.11 -10.18 71.88
C ALA A 8 -19.94 -9.07 70.81
N ALA A 9 -18.91 -8.24 70.96
CA ALA A 9 -18.52 -7.26 69.95
C ALA A 9 -17.68 -7.94 68.86
N ILE A 10 -18.17 -7.94 67.62
CA ILE A 10 -17.44 -8.46 66.45
C ILE A 10 -16.61 -7.30 65.89
N LEU A 11 -15.29 -7.33 66.07
CA LEU A 11 -14.35 -6.48 65.34
C LEU A 11 -14.19 -7.01 63.92
N ALA A 12 -14.62 -6.25 62.91
CA ALA A 12 -14.26 -6.50 61.52
C ALA A 12 -12.87 -5.89 61.24
N MET A 13 -11.87 -6.74 60.97
CA MET A 13 -10.58 -6.30 60.42
C MET A 13 -10.66 -6.25 58.88
N PRO A 14 -10.23 -5.16 58.23
CA PRO A 14 -10.10 -5.14 56.77
C PRO A 14 -8.84 -5.91 56.37
N ALA A 15 -9.02 -7.00 55.61
CA ALA A 15 -7.92 -7.71 54.98
C ALA A 15 -7.39 -6.89 53.80
N LEU A 16 -6.18 -6.31 53.93
CA LEU A 16 -5.45 -5.78 52.78
C LEU A 16 -4.90 -6.95 51.98
N SER A 17 -5.52 -7.24 50.83
CA SER A 17 -4.95 -8.14 49.81
C SER A 17 -3.85 -7.39 49.04
N LEU A 18 -2.60 -7.70 49.35
CA LEU A 18 -1.45 -7.35 48.50
C LEU A 18 -1.49 -8.24 47.25
N GLY A 19 -2.21 -7.81 46.22
CA GLY A 19 -2.12 -8.43 44.89
C GLY A 19 -0.80 -8.05 44.23
N SER A 20 0.13 -9.00 44.13
CA SER A 20 1.31 -8.83 43.28
C SER A 20 0.87 -8.77 41.81
N PRO A 21 1.28 -7.76 41.01
CA PRO A 21 0.93 -7.72 39.60
C PRO A 21 1.60 -8.90 38.89
N LEU A 22 0.79 -9.71 38.20
CA LEU A 22 1.31 -10.73 37.29
C LEU A 22 2.16 -10.05 36.21
N PRO A 23 3.32 -10.62 35.83
CA PRO A 23 4.08 -10.11 34.69
C PRO A 23 3.19 -10.20 33.44
N GLN A 24 2.82 -9.05 32.90
CA GLN A 24 2.17 -8.97 31.59
C GLN A 24 3.18 -9.46 30.56
N SER A 25 2.92 -10.62 29.96
CA SER A 25 3.55 -11.00 28.71
C SER A 25 3.12 -9.98 27.65
N THR A 26 4.03 -9.08 27.30
CA THR A 26 3.89 -8.26 26.10
C THR A 26 3.73 -9.21 24.91
N PRO A 27 2.62 -9.15 24.15
CA PRO A 27 2.53 -9.88 22.90
C PRO A 27 3.69 -9.44 21.99
N PRO A 28 4.25 -10.35 21.17
CA PRO A 28 5.34 -9.99 20.28
C PRO A 28 4.90 -8.81 19.42
N SER A 29 5.68 -7.74 19.44
CA SER A 29 5.47 -6.56 18.62
C SER A 29 5.44 -6.98 17.16
N VAL A 30 4.26 -7.00 16.54
CA VAL A 30 4.14 -7.13 15.08
C VAL A 30 4.93 -5.96 14.48
N PRO A 31 5.98 -6.22 13.68
CA PRO A 31 6.74 -5.13 13.06
C PRO A 31 5.79 -4.23 12.28
N ALA A 32 5.97 -2.92 12.46
CA ALA A 32 5.16 -1.90 11.83
C ALA A 32 5.46 -1.88 10.31
N GLY A 33 4.59 -2.51 9.50
CA GLY A 33 4.65 -2.57 8.04
C GLY A 33 3.31 -2.25 7.37
N ILE A 34 3.24 -2.14 6.02
CA ILE A 34 1.95 -2.17 5.25
C ILE A 34 1.06 -3.18 5.97
N VAL A 35 -0.23 -2.90 6.22
CA VAL A 35 -1.02 -3.64 7.23
C VAL A 35 -0.71 -5.15 7.18
N GLY A 36 -0.15 -5.72 8.25
CA GLY A 36 0.25 -7.13 8.33
C GLY A 36 1.52 -7.55 7.57
N GLY A 37 2.36 -6.60 7.17
CA GLY A 37 3.56 -6.76 6.34
C GLY A 37 4.88 -6.66 7.09
N THR A 38 5.96 -6.51 6.33
CA THR A 38 7.35 -6.45 6.84
C THR A 38 8.17 -5.40 6.11
N ALA A 39 9.29 -4.97 6.70
CA ALA A 39 10.21 -4.06 6.04
C ALA A 39 10.80 -4.68 4.76
N ALA A 40 10.83 -3.90 3.69
CA ALA A 40 11.51 -4.28 2.46
C ALA A 40 13.03 -4.17 2.61
N GLN A 41 13.75 -4.96 1.82
CA GLN A 41 15.20 -4.97 1.76
C GLN A 41 15.70 -4.27 0.49
N LEU A 42 16.96 -3.85 0.53
CA LEU A 42 17.59 -3.21 -0.63
C LEU A 42 17.66 -4.23 -1.77
N GLY A 43 17.17 -3.83 -2.95
CA GLY A 43 17.11 -4.71 -4.11
C GLY A 43 15.80 -5.47 -4.29
N ASP A 44 14.88 -5.46 -3.30
CA ASP A 44 13.56 -6.09 -3.45
C ASP A 44 12.76 -5.45 -4.60
N PHE A 45 12.76 -4.11 -4.67
CA PHE A 45 12.02 -3.32 -5.66
C PHE A 45 12.89 -2.18 -6.20
N PRO A 46 13.90 -2.45 -7.04
CA PRO A 46 14.87 -1.43 -7.45
C PRO A 46 14.25 -0.31 -8.31
N TYR A 47 13.05 -0.54 -8.85
CA TYR A 47 12.27 0.42 -9.64
C TYR A 47 11.30 1.27 -8.81
N ILE A 48 11.05 0.94 -7.54
CA ILE A 48 10.06 1.67 -6.75
C ILE A 48 10.51 3.10 -6.49
N VAL A 49 9.56 4.03 -6.53
CA VAL A 49 9.80 5.45 -6.22
C VAL A 49 8.82 5.97 -5.19
N SER A 50 9.31 6.89 -4.34
CA SER A 50 8.44 7.70 -3.51
C SER A 50 8.11 9.01 -4.22
N ILE A 51 6.85 9.42 -4.14
CA ILE A 51 6.35 10.68 -4.68
C ILE A 51 6.02 11.61 -3.52
N SER A 52 6.62 12.79 -3.56
CA SER A 52 6.34 13.86 -2.61
C SER A 52 5.58 14.99 -3.30
N ARG A 53 4.64 15.62 -2.58
CA ARG A 53 3.90 16.80 -3.00
C ARG A 53 4.13 17.93 -2.00
N ASN A 54 4.64 19.07 -2.46
CA ASN A 54 4.99 20.21 -1.61
C ASN A 54 5.86 19.83 -0.39
N GLY A 55 6.76 18.84 -0.57
CA GLY A 55 7.65 18.33 0.49
C GLY A 55 7.02 17.29 1.43
N GLY A 56 5.70 17.06 1.36
CA GLY A 56 5.02 16.00 2.11
C GLY A 56 4.94 14.69 1.32
N ARG A 57 4.77 13.57 2.03
CA ARG A 57 4.49 12.27 1.42
C ARG A 57 3.16 12.32 0.66
N TRP A 58 3.10 11.68 -0.50
CA TRP A 58 1.90 11.69 -1.33
C TRP A 58 1.53 10.30 -1.85
N CYS A 59 2.36 9.72 -2.71
CA CYS A 59 2.08 8.46 -3.41
C CYS A 59 3.37 7.66 -3.64
N GLY A 60 3.23 6.45 -4.16
CA GLY A 60 4.29 5.65 -4.76
C GLY A 60 4.27 5.70 -6.30
N GLY A 61 5.22 4.99 -6.89
CA GLY A 61 5.31 4.79 -8.35
C GLY A 61 6.35 3.72 -8.69
N SER A 62 6.49 3.44 -9.99
CA SER A 62 7.54 2.57 -10.53
C SER A 62 8.26 3.23 -11.70
N LEU A 63 9.59 3.21 -11.72
CA LEU A 63 10.38 3.61 -12.88
C LEU A 63 10.22 2.58 -14.00
N LEU A 64 9.87 3.04 -15.20
CA LEU A 64 9.82 2.21 -16.40
C LEU A 64 11.10 2.33 -17.24
N ASP A 65 11.76 3.48 -17.14
CA ASP A 65 13.05 3.79 -17.73
C ASP A 65 13.67 4.97 -16.94
N ALA A 66 14.79 5.53 -17.42
CA ALA A 66 15.48 6.61 -16.72
C ALA A 66 14.65 7.89 -16.53
N ASN A 67 13.63 8.13 -17.35
CA ASN A 67 12.85 9.37 -17.37
C ASN A 67 11.35 9.15 -17.16
N THR A 68 10.87 7.93 -16.97
CA THR A 68 9.45 7.61 -16.96
C THR A 68 9.04 6.93 -15.67
N VAL A 69 8.00 7.45 -15.02
CA VAL A 69 7.36 6.85 -13.84
C VAL A 69 5.92 6.45 -14.16
N LEU A 70 5.57 5.23 -13.81
CA LEU A 70 4.20 4.72 -13.75
C LEU A 70 3.63 4.98 -12.35
N THR A 71 2.43 5.55 -12.27
CA THR A 71 1.72 5.80 -11.00
C THR A 71 0.21 5.87 -11.25
N ALA A 72 -0.58 6.23 -10.23
CA ALA A 72 -2.03 6.35 -10.30
C ALA A 72 -2.48 7.73 -10.83
N ALA A 73 -3.60 7.78 -11.54
CA ALA A 73 -4.18 9.02 -12.05
C ALA A 73 -4.75 9.90 -10.92
N HIS A 74 -5.27 9.30 -9.84
CA HIS A 74 -5.76 10.06 -8.69
C HIS A 74 -4.63 10.79 -7.95
N CYS A 75 -3.40 10.28 -8.01
CA CYS A 75 -2.20 10.96 -7.54
C CYS A 75 -1.77 12.14 -8.43
N SER A 76 -2.36 12.26 -9.63
CA SER A 76 -1.86 13.05 -10.75
C SER A 76 -2.70 14.29 -11.07
N GLN A 77 -3.78 14.54 -10.32
CA GLN A 77 -4.64 15.74 -10.46
C GLN A 77 -3.98 16.99 -9.83
N LEU A 78 -2.76 17.31 -10.25
CA LEU A 78 -1.91 18.37 -9.70
C LEU A 78 -0.94 18.93 -10.75
N SER A 79 -0.23 20.02 -10.41
CA SER A 79 0.84 20.56 -11.26
C SER A 79 2.14 19.78 -11.07
N ALA A 80 2.82 19.45 -12.17
CA ALA A 80 4.14 18.80 -12.15
C ALA A 80 5.17 19.55 -11.28
N SER A 81 5.09 20.88 -11.22
CA SER A 81 5.96 21.71 -10.38
C SER A 81 5.79 21.50 -8.87
N SER A 82 4.66 20.92 -8.44
CA SER A 82 4.35 20.67 -7.03
C SER A 82 4.88 19.33 -6.51
N VAL A 83 5.45 18.50 -7.39
CA VAL A 83 5.84 17.12 -7.08
C VAL A 83 7.28 16.81 -7.41
N GLN A 84 7.83 15.85 -6.66
CA GLN A 84 9.17 15.31 -6.86
C GLN A 84 9.15 13.80 -6.66
N VAL A 85 9.98 13.11 -7.43
CA VAL A 85 10.16 11.66 -7.42
C VAL A 85 11.51 11.33 -6.78
N ARG A 86 11.56 10.33 -5.89
CA ARG A 86 12.81 9.81 -5.33
C ARG A 86 12.94 8.32 -5.58
N ALA A 87 14.12 7.90 -6.05
CA ALA A 87 14.45 6.51 -6.35
C ALA A 87 15.74 6.07 -5.63
N GLY A 88 15.94 4.76 -5.47
CA GLY A 88 17.18 4.20 -4.94
C GLY A 88 17.36 4.36 -3.43
N SER A 89 16.26 4.44 -2.68
CA SER A 89 16.23 4.52 -1.21
C SER A 89 15.08 3.71 -0.65
N LEU A 90 15.30 3.05 0.49
CA LEU A 90 14.23 2.44 1.29
C LEU A 90 13.53 3.48 2.19
N LYS A 91 14.09 4.67 2.34
CA LYS A 91 13.50 5.76 3.13
C LYS A 91 12.67 6.64 2.21
N TRP A 92 11.43 6.94 2.59
CA TRP A 92 10.55 7.73 1.72
C TRP A 92 11.12 9.14 1.40
N GLY A 93 11.75 9.79 2.40
CA GLY A 93 12.07 11.23 2.36
C GLY A 93 13.56 11.54 2.41
N SER A 94 14.43 10.53 2.53
CA SER A 94 15.89 10.67 2.64
C SER A 94 16.64 9.63 1.80
N GLY A 95 17.92 9.88 1.50
CA GLY A 95 18.74 9.00 0.63
C GLY A 95 18.33 8.97 -0.86
N GLY A 96 19.03 8.17 -1.66
CA GLY A 96 18.71 8.01 -3.09
C GLY A 96 18.83 9.29 -3.92
N LYS A 97 18.21 9.27 -5.11
CA LYS A 97 18.18 10.40 -6.06
C LYS A 97 16.77 10.99 -6.11
N GLN A 98 16.66 12.30 -5.84
CA GLN A 98 15.40 13.04 -5.96
C GLN A 98 15.43 13.96 -7.18
N VAL A 99 14.38 13.92 -8.00
CA VAL A 99 14.24 14.72 -9.22
C VAL A 99 12.86 15.35 -9.30
N ARG A 100 12.76 16.46 -10.05
CA ARG A 100 11.48 17.09 -10.38
C ARG A 100 10.77 16.34 -11.51
N VAL A 101 9.48 16.61 -11.67
CA VAL A 101 8.62 16.10 -12.74
C VAL A 101 8.46 17.19 -13.80
N SER A 102 8.57 16.83 -15.08
CA SER A 102 8.42 17.74 -16.22
C SER A 102 7.02 17.69 -16.81
N SER A 103 6.41 16.50 -16.90
CA SER A 103 5.04 16.32 -17.39
C SER A 103 4.30 15.20 -16.67
N ILE A 104 2.99 15.32 -16.63
CA ILE A 104 2.06 14.36 -16.06
C ILE A 104 0.99 14.07 -17.12
N VAL A 105 0.81 12.79 -17.44
CA VAL A 105 -0.19 12.32 -18.40
C VAL A 105 -1.05 11.26 -17.73
N SER A 106 -2.22 11.63 -17.25
CA SER A 106 -3.23 10.68 -16.79
C SER A 106 -3.92 10.01 -17.96
N HIS A 107 -4.47 8.82 -17.75
CA HIS A 107 -5.34 8.18 -18.73
C HIS A 107 -6.48 9.14 -19.12
N PRO A 108 -6.75 9.34 -20.43
CA PRO A 108 -7.72 10.35 -20.88
C PRO A 108 -9.15 10.08 -20.40
N ASN A 109 -9.47 8.82 -20.11
CA ASN A 109 -10.77 8.38 -19.60
C ASN A 109 -10.77 8.14 -18.07
N TYR A 110 -9.75 8.64 -17.34
CA TYR A 110 -9.76 8.55 -15.88
C TYR A 110 -11.01 9.23 -15.30
N ASN A 111 -11.74 8.51 -14.46
CA ASN A 111 -12.96 9.00 -13.82
C ASN A 111 -12.78 9.01 -12.30
N SER A 112 -12.66 10.20 -11.70
CA SER A 112 -12.47 10.34 -10.25
C SER A 112 -13.71 9.97 -9.40
N GLY A 113 -14.88 9.81 -10.02
CA GLY A 113 -16.09 9.36 -9.33
C GLY A 113 -16.18 7.85 -9.16
N THR A 114 -15.55 7.10 -10.07
CA THR A 114 -15.54 5.62 -10.05
C THR A 114 -14.13 5.04 -9.85
N THR A 115 -13.11 5.88 -9.88
CA THR A 115 -11.69 5.50 -9.91
C THR A 115 -11.33 4.59 -11.10
N ASP A 116 -12.14 4.61 -12.15
CA ASP A 116 -11.88 3.81 -13.35
C ASP A 116 -10.77 4.46 -14.20
N ASN A 117 -9.95 3.62 -14.82
CA ASN A 117 -8.74 4.04 -15.56
C ASN A 117 -7.72 4.82 -14.71
N ASP A 118 -7.52 4.39 -13.46
CA ASP A 118 -6.62 5.05 -12.50
C ASP A 118 -5.13 4.76 -12.76
N ILE A 119 -4.63 5.29 -13.88
CA ILE A 119 -3.25 5.14 -14.31
C ILE A 119 -2.72 6.43 -14.91
N ALA A 120 -1.46 6.75 -14.63
CA ALA A 120 -0.75 7.89 -15.18
C ALA A 120 0.71 7.58 -15.48
N ILE A 121 1.24 8.27 -16.48
CA ILE A 121 2.65 8.29 -16.84
C ILE A 121 3.21 9.67 -16.55
N TRP A 122 4.30 9.73 -15.79
CA TRP A 122 5.01 10.96 -15.46
C TRP A 122 6.37 10.96 -16.15
N ARG A 123 6.76 12.09 -16.73
CA ARG A 123 8.11 12.32 -17.23
C ARG A 123 8.93 13.09 -16.20
N LEU A 124 10.15 12.64 -15.98
CA LEU A 124 11.09 13.28 -15.08
C LEU A 124 11.76 14.47 -15.77
N ALA A 125 12.15 15.48 -15.00
CA ALA A 125 12.88 16.65 -15.50
C ALA A 125 14.37 16.35 -15.73
N SER A 126 14.89 15.28 -15.13
CA SER A 126 16.24 14.77 -15.36
C SER A 126 16.26 13.25 -15.16
N PRO A 127 17.14 12.53 -15.90
CA PRO A 127 17.16 11.08 -15.86
C PRO A 127 17.65 10.56 -14.51
N ILE A 128 17.05 9.47 -14.06
CA ILE A 128 17.51 8.59 -12.99
C ILE A 128 18.10 7.34 -13.64
N GLU A 129 19.41 7.37 -13.85
CA GLU A 129 20.17 6.23 -14.39
C GLU A 129 20.15 5.03 -13.44
N ALA A 130 20.20 3.84 -14.01
CA ALA A 130 20.33 2.59 -13.27
C ALA A 130 21.64 2.57 -12.44
N SER A 131 21.59 1.87 -11.31
CA SER A 131 22.71 1.72 -10.37
C SER A 131 22.53 0.44 -9.54
N ASP A 132 23.42 0.19 -8.59
CA ASP A 132 23.29 -0.94 -7.65
C ASP A 132 21.98 -0.91 -6.82
N THR A 133 21.31 0.24 -6.74
CA THR A 133 20.05 0.40 -5.98
C THR A 133 18.86 0.84 -6.84
N ILE A 134 19.08 1.06 -8.14
CA ILE A 134 18.08 1.60 -9.07
C ILE A 134 18.01 0.71 -10.31
N GLY A 135 16.80 0.26 -10.62
CA GLY A 135 16.47 -0.52 -11.82
C GLY A 135 15.15 -0.05 -12.41
N TYR A 136 14.72 -0.73 -13.48
CA TYR A 136 13.47 -0.42 -14.17
C TYR A 136 12.51 -1.60 -14.09
N ALA A 137 11.22 -1.31 -13.95
CA ALA A 137 10.19 -2.32 -13.81
C ALA A 137 10.00 -3.08 -15.12
N THR A 138 9.85 -4.39 -15.02
CA THR A 138 9.25 -5.18 -16.10
C THR A 138 7.75 -5.20 -15.87
N LEU A 139 6.98 -4.83 -16.89
CA LEU A 139 5.53 -4.79 -16.82
C LEU A 139 4.94 -6.11 -17.29
N ALA A 140 3.78 -6.45 -16.72
CA ALA A 140 2.98 -7.56 -17.18
C ALA A 140 2.64 -7.44 -18.68
N LYS A 141 2.47 -8.58 -19.34
CA LYS A 141 2.18 -8.64 -20.77
C LYS A 141 0.87 -7.94 -21.15
N ASP A 142 0.83 -7.38 -22.37
CA ASP A 142 -0.42 -6.83 -22.94
C ASP A 142 -1.58 -7.82 -22.88
N GLY A 143 -2.70 -7.36 -22.34
CA GLY A 143 -3.92 -8.14 -22.12
C GLY A 143 -3.89 -9.10 -20.93
N SER A 144 -2.75 -9.30 -20.24
CA SER A 144 -2.66 -10.27 -19.14
C SER A 144 -3.53 -9.89 -17.94
N ASP A 145 -4.05 -10.91 -17.27
CA ASP A 145 -4.82 -10.78 -16.03
C ASP A 145 -4.11 -11.59 -14.93
N PRO A 146 -3.92 -11.05 -13.71
CA PRO A 146 -3.40 -11.84 -12.60
C PRO A 146 -4.27 -13.08 -12.36
N VAL A 147 -3.62 -14.22 -12.14
CA VAL A 147 -4.31 -15.50 -11.94
C VAL A 147 -4.87 -15.54 -10.51
N ALA A 148 -6.14 -15.89 -10.34
CA ALA A 148 -6.74 -16.06 -9.01
C ALA A 148 -5.88 -16.98 -8.13
N ASP A 149 -5.78 -16.66 -6.85
CA ASP A 149 -4.96 -17.33 -5.83
C ASP A 149 -3.43 -17.24 -6.05
N SER A 150 -2.94 -16.62 -7.13
CA SER A 150 -1.50 -16.35 -7.25
C SER A 150 -1.07 -15.32 -6.20
N LEU A 151 0.16 -15.46 -5.71
CA LEU A 151 0.70 -14.57 -4.69
C LEU A 151 1.32 -13.33 -5.34
N LEU A 152 0.88 -12.18 -4.85
CA LEU A 152 1.41 -10.89 -5.23
C LEU A 152 1.98 -10.18 -4.02
N THR A 153 3.05 -9.43 -4.23
CA THR A 153 3.62 -8.55 -3.21
C THR A 153 3.40 -7.09 -3.57
N VAL A 154 2.72 -6.36 -2.69
CA VAL A 154 2.58 -4.90 -2.77
C VAL A 154 3.64 -4.24 -1.88
N ALA A 155 4.19 -3.13 -2.34
CA ALA A 155 5.20 -2.38 -1.61
C ALA A 155 4.95 -0.87 -1.63
N GLY A 156 5.27 -0.21 -0.53
CA GLY A 156 5.03 1.21 -0.38
C GLY A 156 5.34 1.77 1.01
N TRP A 157 5.08 3.07 1.16
CA TRP A 157 5.29 3.85 2.38
C TRP A 157 3.97 4.38 2.92
N GLY A 158 2.85 3.72 2.67
CA GLY A 158 1.53 4.10 3.17
C GLY A 158 1.38 3.90 4.67
N ALA A 159 0.23 4.30 5.20
CA ALA A 159 -0.13 4.08 6.59
C ALA A 159 -0.19 2.59 6.92
N LEU A 160 0.16 2.23 8.16
CA LEU A 160 0.22 0.83 8.59
C LEU A 160 -1.09 0.30 9.19
N THR A 161 -2.00 1.23 9.41
CA THR A 161 -3.39 1.00 9.81
C THR A 161 -4.21 2.14 9.22
N GLN A 162 -5.51 1.91 9.05
CA GLN A 162 -6.41 2.95 8.56
C GLN A 162 -6.35 4.21 9.45
N GLY A 163 -6.01 5.35 8.85
CA GLY A 163 -5.84 6.62 9.57
C GLY A 163 -4.65 6.67 10.53
N GLY A 164 -3.78 5.66 10.51
CA GLY A 164 -2.58 5.57 11.33
C GLY A 164 -1.40 6.36 10.78
N SER A 165 -0.24 6.19 11.43
CA SER A 165 1.02 6.76 10.95
C SER A 165 1.59 5.97 9.79
N SER A 166 2.33 6.67 8.93
CA SER A 166 3.10 6.06 7.86
C SER A 166 4.57 5.89 8.27
N PRO A 167 5.23 4.79 7.90
CA PRO A 167 6.58 4.42 8.32
C PRO A 167 7.62 5.22 7.55
N GLU A 168 8.81 5.43 8.11
CA GLU A 168 9.90 6.03 7.33
C GLU A 168 10.43 5.06 6.27
N ASP A 169 10.53 3.78 6.65
CA ASP A 169 11.09 2.68 5.84
C ASP A 169 10.05 2.05 4.93
N LEU A 170 10.49 1.60 3.76
CA LEU A 170 9.68 0.90 2.77
C LEU A 170 9.18 -0.41 3.36
N GLN A 171 7.92 -0.69 3.14
CA GLN A 171 7.26 -1.89 3.62
C GLN A 171 6.73 -2.70 2.45
N LYS A 172 6.51 -3.99 2.69
CA LYS A 172 5.91 -4.91 1.73
C LYS A 172 4.96 -5.89 2.42
N VAL A 173 3.93 -6.32 1.72
CA VAL A 173 3.04 -7.40 2.15
C VAL A 173 2.64 -8.27 0.98
N THR A 174 2.58 -9.58 1.21
CA THR A 174 2.14 -10.57 0.21
C THR A 174 0.67 -10.91 0.46
N VAL A 175 -0.13 -10.84 -0.61
CA VAL A 175 -1.56 -11.12 -0.64
C VAL A 175 -1.92 -11.94 -1.89
N PRO A 176 -2.91 -12.84 -1.83
CA PRO A 176 -3.37 -13.57 -3.00
C PRO A 176 -4.27 -12.70 -3.89
N VAL A 177 -4.30 -13.00 -5.18
CA VAL A 177 -5.28 -12.45 -6.12
C VAL A 177 -6.67 -12.95 -5.76
N VAL A 178 -7.62 -12.02 -5.62
CA VAL A 178 -9.04 -12.32 -5.45
C VAL A 178 -9.71 -12.29 -6.83
N SER A 179 -10.55 -13.27 -7.11
CA SER A 179 -11.23 -13.35 -8.41
C SER A 179 -12.10 -12.09 -8.63
N ARG A 180 -12.19 -11.61 -9.88
CA ARG A 180 -13.02 -10.42 -10.18
C ARG A 180 -14.49 -10.65 -9.86
N ALA A 181 -14.98 -11.89 -9.94
CA ALA A 181 -16.34 -12.25 -9.55
C ALA A 181 -16.57 -12.04 -8.05
N GLU A 182 -15.70 -12.58 -7.22
CA GLU A 182 -15.73 -12.41 -5.76
C GLU A 182 -15.53 -10.95 -5.35
N CYS A 183 -14.59 -10.24 -5.96
CA CYS A 183 -14.41 -8.82 -5.68
C CYS A 183 -15.67 -7.99 -6.03
N ARG A 184 -16.42 -8.38 -7.07
CA ARG A 184 -17.73 -7.79 -7.40
C ARG A 184 -18.82 -8.13 -6.39
N GLU A 185 -18.70 -9.23 -5.64
CA GLU A 185 -19.59 -9.53 -4.52
C GLU A 185 -19.27 -8.62 -3.31
N GLN A 186 -17.98 -8.30 -3.10
CA GLN A 186 -17.53 -7.40 -2.04
C GLN A 186 -17.95 -5.94 -2.29
N TYR A 187 -17.75 -5.43 -3.52
CA TYR A 187 -17.94 -4.02 -3.86
C TYR A 187 -19.20 -3.69 -4.67
N GLY A 188 -19.86 -4.71 -5.21
CA GLY A 188 -20.94 -4.57 -6.19
C GLY A 188 -20.45 -4.64 -7.64
N THR A 189 -21.28 -5.24 -8.50
CA THR A 189 -20.91 -5.62 -9.88
C THR A 189 -20.39 -4.46 -10.73
N ASN A 190 -20.93 -3.26 -10.56
CA ASN A 190 -20.58 -2.09 -11.38
C ASN A 190 -19.35 -1.33 -10.87
N ALA A 191 -18.86 -1.64 -9.66
CA ALA A 191 -17.71 -0.95 -9.08
C ALA A 191 -16.37 -1.48 -9.61
N ILE A 192 -16.31 -2.78 -9.96
CA ILE A 192 -15.08 -3.44 -10.42
C ILE A 192 -15.13 -3.67 -11.94
N THR A 193 -14.37 -2.85 -12.68
CA THR A 193 -14.24 -2.93 -14.14
C THR A 193 -13.21 -3.96 -14.58
N ASP A 194 -13.10 -4.21 -15.88
CA ASP A 194 -12.08 -5.11 -16.45
C ASP A 194 -10.67 -4.47 -16.48
N GLY A 195 -10.60 -3.15 -16.24
CA GLY A 195 -9.36 -2.42 -15.97
C GLY A 195 -8.87 -2.55 -14.53
N MET A 196 -9.60 -3.27 -13.68
CA MET A 196 -9.27 -3.50 -12.28
C MET A 196 -9.08 -4.98 -11.97
N PHE A 197 -8.33 -5.26 -10.92
CA PHE A 197 -8.31 -6.55 -10.23
C PHE A 197 -8.15 -6.32 -8.72
N CYS A 198 -8.36 -7.37 -7.94
CA CYS A 198 -8.33 -7.28 -6.48
C CYS A 198 -7.33 -8.27 -5.91
N ALA A 199 -6.74 -7.92 -4.78
CA ALA A 199 -5.84 -8.79 -4.04
C ALA A 199 -5.94 -8.48 -2.55
N GLY A 200 -5.99 -9.53 -1.73
CA GLY A 200 -6.26 -9.40 -0.30
C GLY A 200 -6.62 -10.73 0.33
N LEU A 201 -6.88 -10.70 1.63
CA LEU A 201 -7.40 -11.84 2.38
C LEU A 201 -8.84 -11.57 2.79
N ASP A 202 -9.69 -12.58 2.74
CA ASP A 202 -11.10 -12.45 3.16
C ASP A 202 -11.22 -12.05 4.63
N GLU A 203 -10.33 -12.54 5.48
CA GLU A 203 -10.30 -12.17 6.89
C GLU A 203 -9.73 -10.77 7.13
N GLY A 204 -9.27 -10.09 6.07
CA GLY A 204 -8.55 -8.83 6.14
C GLY A 204 -7.17 -9.00 6.78
N GLY A 205 -6.74 -8.00 7.55
CA GLY A 205 -5.45 -8.01 8.25
C GLY A 205 -4.20 -7.83 7.37
N LYS A 206 -4.31 -7.95 6.05
CA LYS A 206 -3.28 -7.60 5.08
C LYS A 206 -3.80 -6.79 3.90
N ASP A 207 -3.25 -5.60 3.68
CA ASP A 207 -3.64 -4.72 2.57
C ASP A 207 -2.70 -3.52 2.43
N SER A 208 -2.65 -2.93 1.25
CA SER A 208 -2.19 -1.56 1.02
C SER A 208 -3.05 -0.54 1.76
N CYS A 209 -2.55 0.68 1.95
CA CYS A 209 -3.28 1.71 2.67
C CYS A 209 -2.97 3.13 2.19
N GLN A 210 -3.45 4.15 2.90
CA GLN A 210 -3.29 5.54 2.48
C GLN A 210 -1.81 5.91 2.32
N GLY A 211 -1.43 6.36 1.12
CA GLY A 211 -0.04 6.69 0.77
C GLY A 211 0.72 5.60 0.04
N ASP A 212 0.16 4.38 -0.09
CA ASP A 212 0.68 3.34 -0.98
C ASP A 212 0.21 3.53 -2.43
N SER A 213 -0.85 4.31 -2.64
CA SER A 213 -1.41 4.69 -3.94
C SER A 213 -0.35 4.98 -4.99
N GLY A 214 -0.52 4.44 -6.19
CA GLY A 214 0.46 4.56 -7.28
C GLY A 214 1.65 3.61 -7.18
N GLY A 215 1.91 3.01 -6.01
CA GLY A 215 2.94 1.99 -5.82
C GLY A 215 2.66 0.68 -6.57
N PRO A 216 3.69 -0.14 -6.79
CA PRO A 216 3.56 -1.40 -7.50
C PRO A 216 2.92 -2.49 -6.64
N ILE A 217 2.14 -3.36 -7.29
CA ILE A 217 1.91 -4.73 -6.86
C ILE A 217 2.50 -5.68 -7.91
N VAL A 218 3.27 -6.65 -7.44
CA VAL A 218 4.21 -7.45 -8.23
C VAL A 218 3.84 -8.92 -8.12
N ASP A 219 3.90 -9.67 -9.22
CA ASP A 219 3.72 -11.12 -9.21
C ASP A 219 4.98 -11.81 -8.69
N ASP A 220 4.84 -12.62 -7.63
CA ASP A 220 5.99 -13.22 -6.94
C ASP A 220 6.72 -14.27 -7.80
N ALA A 221 6.05 -14.87 -8.78
CA ALA A 221 6.64 -15.88 -9.64
C ALA A 221 7.47 -15.27 -10.78
N THR A 222 7.07 -14.11 -11.27
CA THR A 222 7.67 -13.46 -12.46
C THR A 222 8.49 -12.22 -12.12
N GLY A 223 8.21 -11.56 -10.99
CA GLY A 223 8.78 -10.25 -10.64
C GLY A 223 8.21 -9.09 -11.46
N GLU A 224 7.17 -9.32 -12.26
CA GLU A 224 6.54 -8.31 -13.10
C GLU A 224 5.56 -7.43 -12.30
N VAL A 225 5.54 -6.13 -12.60
CA VAL A 225 4.52 -5.23 -12.06
C VAL A 225 3.20 -5.52 -12.78
N VAL A 226 2.26 -6.12 -12.07
CA VAL A 226 0.94 -6.51 -12.59
C VAL A 226 -0.15 -5.49 -12.27
N GLY A 227 0.09 -4.61 -11.30
CA GLY A 227 -0.88 -3.61 -10.88
C GLY A 227 -0.30 -2.37 -10.25
N ILE A 228 -1.18 -1.39 -10.09
CA ILE A 228 -0.92 -0.11 -9.42
C ILE A 228 -1.93 0.03 -8.28
N VAL A 229 -1.47 0.31 -7.07
CA VAL A 229 -2.35 0.55 -5.90
C VAL A 229 -3.29 1.71 -6.23
N SER A 230 -4.60 1.48 -6.12
CA SER A 230 -5.61 2.43 -6.59
C SER A 230 -6.58 2.84 -5.48
N TRP A 231 -7.39 1.91 -4.97
CA TRP A 231 -8.38 2.21 -3.94
C TRP A 231 -8.79 0.96 -3.14
N GLY A 232 -9.60 1.15 -2.11
CA GLY A 232 -10.14 0.08 -1.27
C GLY A 232 -11.15 0.64 -0.27
N GLN A 233 -11.82 -0.25 0.45
CA GLN A 233 -12.71 0.15 1.54
C GLN A 233 -11.99 -0.06 2.87
N GLY A 234 -11.60 1.04 3.50
CA GLY A 234 -10.70 1.00 4.64
C GLY A 234 -9.30 0.53 4.24
N CYS A 235 -8.58 -0.07 5.17
CA CYS A 235 -7.34 -0.81 4.89
C CYS A 235 -7.41 -2.13 5.63
N ALA A 236 -7.27 -3.24 4.90
CA ALA A 236 -7.27 -4.59 5.46
C ALA A 236 -8.56 -4.94 6.23
N GLN A 237 -9.69 -4.40 5.78
CA GLN A 237 -10.99 -4.68 6.36
C GLN A 237 -11.46 -6.08 5.92
N PRO A 238 -11.99 -6.92 6.83
CA PRO A 238 -12.56 -8.21 6.45
C PRO A 238 -13.66 -8.05 5.38
N GLY A 239 -13.61 -8.92 4.36
CA GLY A 239 -14.55 -8.92 3.24
C GLY A 239 -14.30 -7.84 2.19
N PHE A 240 -13.20 -7.09 2.25
CA PHE A 240 -12.86 -6.05 1.27
C PHE A 240 -11.38 -6.14 0.88
N ALA A 241 -11.12 -6.69 -0.30
CA ALA A 241 -9.78 -6.75 -0.88
C ALA A 241 -9.35 -5.40 -1.46
N GLY A 242 -8.05 -5.09 -1.43
CA GLY A 242 -7.51 -3.92 -2.12
C GLY A 242 -7.76 -3.99 -3.62
N VAL A 243 -8.06 -2.85 -4.24
CA VAL A 243 -8.34 -2.74 -5.68
C VAL A 243 -7.19 -2.03 -6.39
N TYR A 244 -6.75 -2.63 -7.48
CA TYR A 244 -5.57 -2.22 -8.24
C TYR A 244 -5.94 -1.95 -9.70
N ALA A 245 -5.33 -0.95 -10.31
CA ALA A 245 -5.41 -0.77 -11.76
C ALA A 245 -4.58 -1.87 -12.44
N ARG A 246 -5.19 -2.62 -13.37
CA ARG A 246 -4.59 -3.80 -14.02
C ARG A 246 -3.61 -3.38 -15.12
N VAL A 247 -2.30 -3.52 -14.90
CA VAL A 247 -1.27 -3.06 -15.85
C VAL A 247 -1.44 -3.68 -17.23
N GLY A 248 -1.72 -5.00 -17.31
CA GLY A 248 -1.95 -5.69 -18.58
C GLY A 248 -3.10 -5.10 -19.41
N HIS A 249 -4.10 -4.46 -18.78
CA HIS A 249 -5.18 -3.76 -19.49
C HIS A 249 -4.72 -2.46 -20.14
N PHE A 250 -3.69 -1.82 -19.59
CA PHE A 250 -3.27 -0.47 -19.96
C PHE A 250 -1.97 -0.42 -20.77
N ILE A 251 -1.41 -1.56 -21.20
CA ILE A 251 -0.14 -1.59 -21.94
C ILE A 251 -0.19 -0.71 -23.21
N SER A 252 -1.31 -0.69 -23.94
CA SER A 252 -1.48 0.21 -25.09
C SER A 252 -1.40 1.70 -24.70
N PHE A 253 -1.95 2.09 -23.55
CA PHE A 253 -1.85 3.47 -23.05
C PHE A 253 -0.42 3.79 -22.62
N ILE A 254 0.23 2.88 -21.89
CA ILE A 254 1.60 3.05 -21.40
C ILE A 254 2.56 3.23 -22.58
N THR A 255 2.55 2.30 -23.54
CA THR A 255 3.46 2.31 -24.69
C THR A 255 3.25 3.51 -25.60
N SER A 256 1.99 3.88 -25.90
CA SER A 256 1.70 5.07 -26.70
C SER A 256 2.14 6.36 -26.01
N THR A 257 2.01 6.45 -24.70
CA THR A 257 2.45 7.64 -23.95
C THR A 257 3.97 7.74 -23.84
N ILE A 258 4.68 6.60 -23.76
CA ILE A 258 6.15 6.56 -23.72
C ILE A 258 6.77 6.85 -25.09
N GLY A 259 6.11 6.44 -26.18
CA GLY A 259 6.56 6.69 -27.55
C GLY A 259 6.40 8.13 -28.04
N ASN A 260 5.61 8.95 -27.32
CA ASN A 260 5.40 10.38 -27.56
C ASN A 260 6.35 11.24 -26.72
#